data_AF-A0ABD0ZZI9-F1
#
_entry.id   AF-A0ABD0ZZI9-F1
#
_cell.length_a   1.000
_cell.length_b   1.000
_cell.length_c   1.000
_cell.angle_alpha   90.00
_cell.angle_beta   90.00
_cell.angle_gamma   90.00
#
_symmetry.space_group_name_H-M   'P 1'
#
loop_
_entity.id
_entity.type
_entity.pdbx_description
1 polymer ?
#
loop_
_entity_poly.entity_id
_entity_poly.type
_entity_poly.pdbx_seq_one_letter_code
_entity_poly.pdbx_strand_id
1 'polypeptide(L)'
;MAFLNNVTCVISHGPPPMVFLSFRGDELRYNFVSHLIDAFERDKINAFVDKYEQRGKDLKNLFERIHDSRIALAIFSTRYTESSWCMDELVKMKKLVDQGKLRVIPIFYKVEAKDVRKLLGYNFVYNHIPYV
;
A
#
# COMPACT_ATOMS: atom_id res chain seq x y z
N MET A 1 28.03 16.13 -0.61
CA MET A 1 26.96 15.84 -1.58
C MET A 1 27.06 14.38 -1.99
N ALA A 2 26.33 13.51 -1.30
CA ALA A 2 26.17 12.11 -1.73
C ALA A 2 24.83 12.03 -2.46
N PHE A 3 24.88 11.64 -3.72
CA PHE A 3 23.73 11.47 -4.58
C PHE A 3 22.83 10.34 -4.04
N LEU A 4 21.54 10.63 -4.01
CA LEU A 4 20.42 9.71 -3.82
C LEU A 4 20.40 8.68 -4.96
N ASN A 5 21.19 7.62 -4.86
CA ASN A 5 21.12 6.46 -5.74
C ASN A 5 21.37 5.22 -4.90
N ASN A 6 20.30 4.73 -4.29
CA ASN A 6 20.04 3.34 -3.90
C ASN A 6 19.02 3.36 -2.75
N VAL A 7 17.74 3.59 -3.08
CA VAL A 7 16.66 3.12 -2.21
C VAL A 7 16.71 1.60 -2.32
N THR A 8 17.49 1.00 -1.44
CA THR A 8 17.84 -0.41 -1.47
C THR A 8 16.54 -1.19 -1.46
N CYS A 9 16.38 -1.93 -2.54
CA CYS A 9 15.47 -3.03 -2.63
C CYS A 9 15.77 -3.99 -1.48
N VAL A 10 14.90 -4.11 -0.48
CA VAL A 10 14.81 -5.34 0.31
C VAL A 10 14.03 -6.36 -0.52
N ILE A 11 14.60 -6.77 -1.67
CA ILE A 11 14.46 -8.18 -2.05
C ILE A 11 15.40 -8.89 -1.09
N SER A 12 14.89 -9.20 0.11
CA SER A 12 15.55 -10.19 0.95
C SER A 12 15.03 -11.55 0.52
N HIS A 13 15.94 -12.50 0.36
CA HIS A 13 15.67 -13.92 0.60
C HIS A 13 15.42 -14.19 2.10
N GLY A 14 14.74 -13.25 2.76
CA GLY A 14 14.43 -13.22 4.18
C GLY A 14 12.94 -13.43 4.43
N PRO A 15 12.49 -13.31 5.68
CA PRO A 15 11.10 -13.58 6.02
C PRO A 15 10.15 -12.65 5.25
N PRO A 16 8.91 -13.12 4.98
CA PRO A 16 7.95 -12.32 4.25
C PRO A 16 7.70 -10.94 4.89
N PRO A 17 7.34 -9.91 4.10
CA PRO A 17 7.10 -8.56 4.61
C PRO A 17 6.01 -8.57 5.68
N MET A 18 6.17 -7.75 6.72
CA MET A 18 5.14 -7.61 7.76
C MET A 18 4.09 -6.59 7.34
N VAL A 19 4.52 -5.53 6.65
CA VAL A 19 3.71 -4.39 6.21
C VAL A 19 3.78 -4.25 4.69
N PHE A 20 2.63 -4.13 4.03
CA PHE A 20 2.51 -3.79 2.62
C PHE A 20 2.04 -2.34 2.44
N LEU A 21 2.69 -1.53 1.61
CA LEU A 21 2.27 -0.16 1.32
C LEU A 21 1.68 -0.07 -0.08
N SER A 22 0.37 0.19 -0.17
CA SER A 22 -0.34 0.49 -1.40
C SER A 22 -0.54 2.00 -1.53
N PHE A 23 0.05 2.64 -2.52
CA PHE A 23 -0.11 4.08 -2.77
C PHE A 23 0.08 4.41 -4.24
N ARG A 24 -0.38 5.59 -4.69
CA ARG A 24 -0.12 6.02 -6.07
C ARG A 24 0.26 7.49 -6.17
N GLY A 25 1.29 7.74 -6.99
CA GLY A 25 1.72 9.05 -7.44
C GLY A 25 3.13 9.43 -6.96
N ASP A 26 3.93 9.96 -7.88
CA ASP A 26 5.32 10.37 -7.65
C ASP A 26 5.44 11.36 -6.50
N GLU A 27 4.46 12.26 -6.36
CA GLU A 27 4.42 13.25 -5.27
C GLU A 27 4.42 12.59 -3.88
N LEU A 28 3.76 11.44 -3.73
CA LEU A 28 3.76 10.69 -2.48
C LEU A 28 5.11 10.04 -2.21
N ARG A 29 5.72 9.47 -3.26
CA ARG A 29 6.97 8.72 -3.16
C ARG A 29 8.09 9.56 -2.56
N TYR A 30 8.25 10.80 -3.04
CA TYR A 30 9.36 11.65 -2.65
C TYR A 30 9.09 12.52 -1.41
N ASN A 31 7.88 12.44 -0.84
CA ASN A 31 7.48 13.21 0.35
C ASN A 31 6.99 12.31 1.49
N PHE A 32 5.68 12.05 1.57
CA PHE A 32 5.10 11.34 2.70
C PHE A 32 5.62 9.90 2.82
N VAL A 33 5.71 9.18 1.70
CA VAL A 33 6.11 7.78 1.69
C VAL A 33 7.61 7.61 1.98
N SER A 34 8.47 8.51 1.51
CA SER A 34 9.90 8.46 1.84
C SER A 34 10.12 8.60 3.35
N HIS A 35 9.49 9.58 4.00
CA HIS A 35 9.58 9.73 5.45
C HIS A 35 9.02 8.54 6.23
N LEU A 36 7.96 7.90 5.72
CA LEU A 36 7.39 6.70 6.33
C LEU A 36 8.34 5.50 6.21
N ILE A 37 8.98 5.33 5.06
CA ILE A 37 10.01 4.30 4.85
C ILE A 37 11.20 4.53 5.79
N ASP A 38 11.69 5.77 5.87
CA ASP A 38 12.81 6.12 6.77
C ASP A 38 12.46 5.76 8.23
N ALA A 39 11.21 5.98 8.66
CA ALA A 39 10.75 5.59 9.98
C ALA A 39 10.73 4.07 10.18
N PHE A 40 10.21 3.32 9.19
CA PHE A 40 10.23 1.86 9.24
C PHE A 40 11.64 1.29 9.28
N GLU A 41 12.58 1.85 8.53
CA GLU A 41 13.97 1.42 8.57
C GLU A 41 14.61 1.67 9.93
N ARG A 42 14.40 2.87 10.51
CA ARG A 42 14.88 3.20 11.87
C ARG A 42 14.34 2.23 12.92
N ASP A 43 13.06 1.86 12.81
CA ASP A 43 12.37 0.99 13.76
C ASP A 43 12.47 -0.51 13.40
N LYS A 44 13.22 -0.86 12.35
CA LYS A 44 13.42 -2.25 11.86
C LYS A 44 12.12 -2.96 11.50
N ILE A 45 11.15 -2.21 10.98
CA ILE A 45 9.88 -2.75 10.48
C ILE A 45 10.07 -3.22 9.04
N ASN A 46 9.85 -4.52 8.80
CA ASN A 46 9.93 -5.10 7.46
C ASN A 46 8.71 -4.70 6.62
N ALA A 47 8.91 -3.74 5.72
CA ALA A 47 7.88 -3.19 4.86
C ALA A 47 8.17 -3.44 3.37
N PHE A 48 7.16 -3.83 2.61
CA PHE A 48 7.18 -3.88 1.16
C PHE A 48 6.46 -2.67 0.59
N VAL A 49 7.16 -1.92 -0.26
CA VAL A 49 6.66 -0.68 -0.86
C VAL A 49 6.27 -0.96 -2.31
N ASP A 50 4.99 -0.85 -2.63
CA ASP A 50 4.57 -1.03 -4.01
C ASP A 50 4.97 0.17 -4.87
N LYS A 51 5.72 -0.11 -5.95
CA LYS A 51 6.32 0.88 -6.84
C LYS A 51 5.54 0.95 -8.17
N TYR A 52 4.24 1.15 -8.09
CA TYR A 52 3.29 1.16 -9.21
C TYR A 52 3.64 1.99 -10.46
N GLU A 53 4.50 3.00 -10.35
CA GLU A 53 4.97 3.77 -11.52
C GLU A 53 5.75 2.92 -12.53
N GLN A 54 6.35 1.81 -12.10
CA GLN A 54 7.14 0.93 -12.97
C GLN A 54 6.32 -0.32 -13.34
N ARG A 55 5.22 -0.15 -14.09
CA ARG A 55 4.42 -1.29 -14.54
C ARG A 55 5.19 -2.24 -15.46
N GLY A 56 5.01 -3.54 -15.20
CA GLY A 56 5.06 -4.55 -16.27
C GLY A 56 5.31 -6.00 -15.87
N LYS A 57 6.12 -6.30 -14.85
CA LYS A 57 6.73 -7.65 -14.74
C LYS A 57 6.32 -8.53 -13.54
N ASP A 58 5.75 -7.98 -12.46
CA ASP A 58 5.71 -8.71 -11.17
C ASP A 58 4.34 -8.77 -10.47
N LEU A 59 3.23 -8.75 -11.23
CA LEU A 59 1.87 -8.80 -10.63
C LEU A 59 1.62 -10.04 -9.77
N LYS A 60 2.15 -11.22 -10.14
CA LYS A 60 2.06 -12.42 -9.29
C LYS A 60 2.81 -12.24 -7.97
N ASN A 61 4.03 -11.74 -8.04
CA ASN A 61 4.87 -11.46 -6.88
C ASN A 61 4.19 -10.46 -5.96
N LEU A 62 3.55 -9.42 -6.51
CA LEU A 62 2.81 -8.44 -5.72
C LEU A 62 1.68 -9.06 -4.88
N PHE A 63 0.87 -9.93 -5.48
CA PHE A 63 -0.20 -10.60 -4.76
C PHE A 63 0.32 -11.56 -3.69
N GLU A 64 1.45 -12.21 -3.92
CA GLU A 64 2.14 -13.01 -2.91
C GLU A 64 2.64 -12.14 -1.75
N ARG A 65 3.22 -10.97 -2.03
CA ARG A 65 3.64 -10.01 -0.99
C ARG A 65 2.47 -9.52 -0.13
N ILE A 66 1.32 -9.24 -0.73
CA ILE A 66 0.11 -8.87 0.01
C ILE A 66 -0.38 -10.05 0.86
N HIS A 67 -0.40 -11.26 0.29
CA HIS A 67 -0.81 -12.46 1.01
C HIS A 67 0.06 -12.74 2.22
N ASP A 68 1.37 -12.55 2.10
CA ASP A 68 2.31 -12.85 3.18
C ASP A 68 2.41 -11.72 4.21
N SER A 69 1.83 -10.56 3.91
CA SER A 69 1.79 -9.42 4.83
C SER A 69 0.71 -9.57 5.89
N ARG A 70 0.99 -9.10 7.11
CA ARG A 70 0.02 -9.04 8.21
C ARG A 70 -0.76 -7.73 8.21
N ILE A 71 -0.12 -6.66 7.76
CA ILE A 71 -0.70 -5.31 7.70
C ILE A 71 -0.56 -4.77 6.29
N ALA A 72 -1.60 -4.11 5.78
CA ALA A 72 -1.52 -3.30 4.56
C ALA A 72 -1.90 -1.86 4.87
N LEU A 73 -1.05 -0.91 4.48
CA LEU A 73 -1.32 0.52 4.50
C LEU A 73 -1.85 0.94 3.12
N ALA A 74 -3.14 1.27 3.06
CA ALA A 74 -3.77 1.78 1.83
C ALA A 74 -3.78 3.31 1.88
N ILE A 75 -2.84 3.94 1.17
CA ILE A 75 -2.64 5.38 1.14
C ILE A 75 -3.43 5.97 -0.02
N PHE A 76 -4.64 6.43 0.28
CA PHE A 76 -5.53 7.08 -0.67
C PHE A 76 -5.08 8.52 -0.93
N SER A 77 -4.81 8.81 -2.19
CA SER A 77 -4.56 10.15 -2.73
C SER A 77 -5.55 10.45 -3.85
N THR A 78 -5.53 11.69 -4.34
CA THR A 78 -6.32 12.10 -5.51
C THR A 78 -6.11 11.20 -6.72
N ARG A 79 -4.90 10.63 -6.87
CA ARG A 79 -4.52 9.78 -8.01
C ARG A 79 -4.75 8.29 -7.79
N TYR A 80 -5.17 7.88 -6.58
CA TYR A 80 -5.33 6.47 -6.24
C TYR A 80 -6.42 5.80 -7.10
N THR A 81 -7.54 6.49 -7.32
CA THR A 81 -8.68 5.97 -8.10
C THR A 81 -8.54 6.14 -9.60
N GLU A 82 -7.48 6.82 -10.07
CA GLU A 82 -7.17 6.95 -11.50
C GLU A 82 -6.61 5.64 -12.10
N SER A 83 -6.50 4.55 -11.33
CA SER A 83 -5.96 3.26 -11.79
C SER A 83 -6.96 2.14 -11.56
N SER A 84 -7.29 1.40 -12.62
CA SER A 84 -7.98 0.12 -12.49
C SER A 84 -7.21 -0.88 -11.62
N TRP A 85 -5.87 -0.86 -11.65
CA TRP A 85 -5.06 -1.78 -10.84
C TRP A 85 -5.16 -1.53 -9.34
N CYS A 86 -5.22 -0.27 -8.89
CA CYS A 86 -5.43 0.05 -7.48
C CYS A 86 -6.76 -0.52 -6.96
N MET A 87 -7.77 -0.61 -7.84
CA MET A 87 -9.04 -1.24 -7.50
C MET A 87 -8.90 -2.77 -7.38
N ASP A 88 -8.12 -3.41 -8.26
CA ASP A 88 -7.87 -4.85 -8.21
C ASP A 88 -7.14 -5.27 -6.92
N GLU A 89 -6.16 -4.49 -6.47
CA GLU A 89 -5.51 -4.74 -5.17
C GLU A 89 -6.44 -4.54 -4.00
N LEU A 90 -7.27 -3.49 -4.02
CA LEU A 90 -8.29 -3.31 -2.97
C LEU A 90 -9.21 -4.53 -2.88
N VAL A 91 -9.66 -5.06 -4.03
CA VAL A 91 -10.49 -6.28 -4.06
C VAL A 91 -9.75 -7.49 -3.48
N LYS A 92 -8.44 -7.62 -3.73
CA LYS A 92 -7.64 -8.71 -3.17
C LYS A 92 -7.38 -8.55 -1.67
N MET A 93 -7.00 -7.34 -1.23
CA MET A 93 -6.84 -7.01 0.18
C MET A 93 -8.12 -7.28 0.95
N LYS A 94 -9.28 -6.89 0.39
CA LYS A 94 -10.59 -7.24 0.95
C LYS A 94 -10.75 -8.74 1.16
N LYS A 95 -10.48 -9.57 0.15
CA LYS A 95 -10.59 -11.04 0.29
C LYS A 95 -9.72 -11.59 1.43
N LEU A 96 -8.56 -10.98 1.71
CA LEU A 96 -7.68 -11.39 2.80
C LEU A 96 -8.15 -10.87 4.16
N VAL A 97 -8.73 -9.67 4.22
CA VAL A 97 -9.37 -9.13 5.43
C VAL A 97 -10.59 -9.97 5.82
N ASP A 98 -11.44 -10.33 4.85
CA ASP A 98 -12.61 -11.19 5.06
C ASP A 98 -12.21 -12.59 5.57
N GLN A 99 -10.99 -13.04 5.26
CA GLN A 99 -10.40 -14.28 5.76
C GLN A 99 -9.68 -14.13 7.11
N GLY A 100 -9.63 -12.92 7.68
CA GLY A 100 -8.89 -12.61 8.91
C GLY A 100 -7.36 -12.68 8.78
N LYS A 101 -6.84 -12.71 7.55
CA LYS A 101 -5.40 -12.89 7.26
C LYS A 101 -4.62 -11.59 7.16
N LEU A 102 -5.31 -10.48 6.86
CA LEU A 102 -4.70 -9.18 6.63
C LEU A 102 -5.46 -8.10 7.42
N ARG A 103 -4.73 -7.18 8.05
CA ARG A 103 -5.30 -5.94 8.60
C ARG A 103 -5.01 -4.77 7.67
N VAL A 104 -6.04 -4.13 7.14
CA VAL A 104 -5.88 -2.92 6.31
C VAL A 104 -6.02 -1.68 7.19
N ILE A 105 -5.08 -0.74 7.06
CA ILE A 105 -5.12 0.58 7.69
C ILE A 105 -5.20 1.63 6.57
N PRO A 106 -6.31 2.37 6.48
CA PRO A 106 -6.48 3.43 5.50
C PRO A 106 -5.69 4.70 5.92
N ILE A 107 -5.04 5.35 4.96
CA ILE A 107 -4.40 6.66 5.15
C ILE A 107 -4.95 7.60 4.07
N PHE A 108 -5.57 8.70 4.49
CA PHE A 108 -6.14 9.70 3.58
C PHE A 108 -5.16 10.85 3.40
N TYR A 109 -4.43 10.86 2.28
CA TYR A 109 -3.46 11.90 1.97
C TYR A 109 -4.07 12.95 1.03
N LYS A 110 -4.29 14.15 1.58
CA LYS A 110 -4.87 15.31 0.85
C LYS A 110 -6.22 14.99 0.16
N VAL A 111 -6.97 14.04 0.68
CA VAL A 111 -8.32 13.67 0.25
C VAL A 111 -9.21 13.51 1.47
N GLU A 112 -10.51 13.74 1.32
CA GLU A 112 -11.45 13.44 2.39
C GLU A 112 -11.91 11.97 2.32
N ALA A 113 -12.07 11.33 3.48
CA ALA A 113 -12.58 9.96 3.57
C ALA A 113 -13.94 9.80 2.87
N LYS A 114 -14.79 10.84 2.89
CA LYS A 114 -16.10 10.82 2.22
C LYS A 114 -15.98 10.63 0.71
N ASP A 115 -14.96 11.20 0.08
CA ASP A 115 -14.78 11.14 -1.37
C ASP A 115 -14.25 9.77 -1.78
N VAL A 116 -13.31 9.22 -0.99
CA VAL A 116 -12.84 7.84 -1.16
C VAL A 116 -13.97 6.84 -0.96
N ARG A 117 -14.82 7.01 0.06
CA ARG A 117 -16.00 6.16 0.30
C ARG A 117 -16.99 6.18 -0.85
N LYS A 118 -17.22 7.34 -1.47
CA LYS A 118 -18.08 7.44 -2.66
C LYS A 118 -17.47 6.72 -3.85
N LEU A 119 -16.16 6.83 -4.05
CA LEU A 119 -15.45 6.20 -5.16
C LEU A 119 -15.38 4.67 -5.04
N LEU A 120 -15.21 4.15 -3.82
CA LEU A 120 -15.11 2.70 -3.56
C LEU A 120 -16.47 2.03 -3.25
N GLY A 121 -17.49 2.83 -2.97
CA GLY A 121 -18.81 2.38 -2.53
C GLY A 121 -18.88 2.18 -1.01
N TYR A 122 -19.95 2.68 -0.40
CA TYR A 122 -20.17 2.69 1.07
C TYR A 122 -20.06 1.28 1.69
N ASN A 123 -20.64 0.28 1.03
CA ASN A 123 -20.63 -1.12 1.50
C ASN A 123 -19.24 -1.77 1.42
N PHE A 124 -18.38 -1.37 0.49
CA PHE A 124 -17.04 -1.94 0.37
C PHE A 124 -16.15 -1.53 1.56
N VAL A 125 -16.44 -0.36 2.11
CA VAL A 125 -15.57 0.32 3.05
C VAL A 125 -16.00 0.07 4.50
N TYR A 126 -17.29 0.24 4.83
CA TYR A 126 -17.80 0.09 6.20
C TYR A 126 -17.90 -1.36 6.69
N ASN A 127 -18.18 -2.32 5.79
CA ASN A 127 -18.37 -3.72 6.19
C ASN A 127 -17.06 -4.54 6.19
N HIS A 128 -15.97 -3.99 5.64
CA HIS A 128 -14.76 -4.76 5.35
C HIS A 128 -13.44 -4.07 5.73
N ILE A 129 -13.44 -2.77 6.04
CA ILE A 129 -12.28 -2.06 6.60
C ILE A 129 -12.78 -1.24 7.80
N PRO A 130 -12.69 -1.77 9.03
CA PRO A 130 -13.45 -1.24 10.19
C PRO A 130 -13.06 0.16 10.70
N TYR A 131 -12.29 0.94 9.94
CA TYR A 131 -11.76 2.24 10.34
C TYR A 131 -11.78 3.31 9.23
N VAL A 132 -12.71 3.19 8.27
CA VAL A 132 -12.98 4.22 7.24
C VAL A 132 -14.41 4.75 7.36
#